data_AF-A0A8J3QVB3-F1
#
_entry.id   AF-A0A8J3QVB3-F1
#
_cell.length_a   1.000
_cell.length_b   1.000
_cell.length_c   1.000
_cell.angle_alpha   90.00
_cell.angle_beta   90.00
_cell.angle_gamma   90.00
#
_symmetry.space_group_name_H-M   'P 1'
#
loop_
_entity.id
_entity.type
_entity.pdbx_description
1 polymer ?
#
loop_
_entity_poly.entity_id
_entity_poly.type
_entity_poly.pdbx_seq_one_letter_code
_entity_poly.pdbx_strand_id
1 'polypeptide(L)'
;MVAVLLGGWAGFRWWRDRPPYGPEVVSAHVVVRMVDNDSVWPALTGWGASRESFNVPPLGPGWQLVAGQLSYSVPRNARDAGEYWIVVEDLRSRYRAASIWGTGPDPDRVGQGWDGAVSAGIGDYPWLSDYRSTDSGGVTMAADAPGPVEFVAMIPPSIAPIAASDLTVSLVFLGNNRHVYWAQRLLG
;
A
#
# COMPACT_ATOMS: atom_id res chain seq x y z
N MET A 1 -13.78 -16.87 41.00
CA MET A 1 -13.06 -17.48 39.86
C MET A 1 -13.56 -16.84 38.57
N VAL A 2 -12.91 -15.79 38.05
CA VAL A 2 -13.31 -15.08 36.81
C VAL A 2 -12.12 -14.82 35.87
N ALA A 3 -10.93 -15.36 36.15
CA ALA A 3 -9.70 -15.01 35.42
C ALA A 3 -9.36 -15.92 34.22
N VAL A 4 -10.03 -17.06 34.03
CA VAL A 4 -9.65 -18.05 32.99
C VAL A 4 -10.39 -17.82 31.64
N LEU A 5 -11.56 -17.18 31.66
CA LEU A 5 -12.37 -16.97 30.45
C LEU A 5 -11.85 -15.84 29.55
N LEU A 6 -11.18 -14.82 30.11
CA LEU A 6 -10.67 -13.68 29.33
C LEU A 6 -9.39 -14.04 28.54
N GLY A 7 -8.50 -14.86 29.11
CA GLY A 7 -7.28 -15.31 28.43
C GLY A 7 -7.56 -16.23 27.24
N GLY A 8 -8.54 -17.13 27.37
CA GLY A 8 -8.95 -18.02 26.28
C GLY A 8 -9.60 -17.27 25.11
N TRP A 9 -10.39 -16.24 25.39
CA TRP A 9 -11.06 -15.47 24.34
C TRP A 9 -10.11 -14.55 23.58
N ALA A 10 -9.16 -13.91 24.26
CA ALA A 10 -8.12 -13.10 23.63
C ALA A 10 -7.17 -13.96 22.77
N GLY A 11 -6.75 -15.13 23.28
CA GLY A 11 -5.92 -16.08 22.53
C GLY A 11 -6.62 -16.66 21.29
N PHE A 12 -7.91 -16.98 21.40
CA PHE A 12 -8.72 -17.46 20.28
C PHE A 12 -8.89 -16.39 19.20
N ARG A 13 -9.14 -15.12 19.59
CA ARG A 13 -9.21 -14.00 18.65
C ARG A 13 -7.90 -13.80 17.89
N TRP A 14 -6.79 -13.79 18.60
CA TRP A 14 -5.47 -13.65 17.98
C TRP A 14 -5.13 -14.79 17.01
N TRP A 15 -5.49 -16.02 17.35
CA TRP A 15 -5.26 -17.17 16.48
C TRP A 15 -6.16 -17.15 15.23
N ARG A 16 -7.42 -16.72 15.37
CA ARG A 16 -8.37 -16.59 14.27
C ARG A 16 -8.05 -15.43 13.34
N ASP A 17 -7.54 -14.33 13.88
CA ASP A 17 -7.34 -13.10 13.13
C ASP A 17 -5.93 -13.03 12.51
N ARG A 18 -5.05 -14.02 12.76
CA ARG A 18 -3.73 -14.14 12.12
C ARG A 18 -3.88 -14.28 10.60
N PRO A 19 -2.94 -13.75 9.79
CA PRO A 19 -2.96 -13.93 8.36
C PRO A 19 -2.90 -15.42 8.09
N PRO A 20 -3.75 -15.93 7.21
CA PRO A 20 -3.74 -17.34 6.93
C PRO A 20 -2.59 -17.71 5.95
N TYR A 21 -1.71 -16.75 5.61
CA TYR A 21 -0.53 -16.90 4.74
C TYR A 21 0.51 -15.78 5.00
N GLY A 22 1.77 -16.07 4.68
CA GLY A 22 2.87 -15.07 4.66
C GLY A 22 3.03 -14.37 3.31
N PRO A 23 3.91 -13.35 3.24
CA PRO A 23 4.16 -12.57 2.02
C PRO A 23 4.67 -13.42 0.84
N GLU A 24 5.37 -14.52 1.12
CA GLU A 24 5.88 -15.45 0.10
C GLU A 24 4.76 -16.08 -0.76
N VAL A 25 3.58 -16.30 -0.18
CA VAL A 25 2.44 -16.87 -0.91
C VAL A 25 1.81 -15.86 -1.87
N VAL A 26 1.89 -14.57 -1.52
CA VAL A 26 1.38 -13.47 -2.36
C VAL A 26 2.27 -13.28 -3.59
N SER A 27 3.57 -13.57 -3.49
CA SER A 27 4.53 -13.44 -4.59
C SER A 27 4.41 -12.08 -5.30
N ALA A 28 4.35 -11.01 -4.50
CA ALA A 28 4.14 -9.66 -4.99
C ALA A 28 5.38 -9.10 -5.68
N HIS A 29 5.16 -8.39 -6.79
CA HIS A 29 6.17 -7.70 -7.57
C HIS A 29 5.65 -6.33 -7.98
N VAL A 30 6.52 -5.32 -7.90
CA VAL A 30 6.16 -3.96 -8.33
C VAL A 30 7.08 -3.48 -9.45
N VAL A 31 6.50 -2.82 -10.44
CA VAL A 31 7.22 -2.03 -11.43
C VAL A 31 6.83 -0.58 -11.23
N VAL A 32 7.80 0.32 -11.22
CA VAL A 32 7.56 1.77 -11.07
C VAL A 32 8.20 2.57 -12.19
N ARG A 33 7.62 3.73 -12.49
CA ARG A 33 8.14 4.74 -13.40
C ARG A 33 8.02 6.11 -12.74
N MET A 34 9.15 6.83 -12.70
CA MET A 34 9.16 8.25 -12.34
C MET A 34 8.69 9.04 -13.55
N VAL A 35 7.58 9.77 -13.42
CA VAL A 35 6.93 10.48 -14.53
C VAL A 35 6.54 11.89 -14.12
N ASP A 36 6.37 12.76 -15.10
CA ASP A 36 5.71 14.05 -14.93
C ASP A 36 4.19 13.91 -15.11
N ASN A 37 3.48 15.03 -14.95
CA ASN A 37 2.03 15.09 -15.08
C ASN A 37 1.54 14.74 -16.50
N ASP A 38 2.31 15.04 -17.53
CA ASP A 38 1.91 14.81 -18.92
C ASP A 38 2.15 13.34 -19.33
N SER A 39 3.11 12.67 -18.68
CA SER A 39 3.52 11.30 -18.96
C SER A 39 2.82 10.24 -18.10
N VAL A 40 2.08 10.62 -17.05
CA VAL A 40 1.43 9.67 -16.14
C VAL A 40 0.39 8.80 -16.83
N TRP A 41 -0.49 9.39 -17.66
CA TRP A 41 -1.52 8.64 -18.35
C TRP A 41 -0.96 7.70 -19.41
N PRO A 42 -0.03 8.13 -20.29
CA PRO A 42 0.69 7.20 -21.15
C PRO A 42 1.35 6.03 -20.40
N ALA A 43 1.92 6.29 -19.23
CA ALA A 43 2.54 5.24 -18.41
C ALA A 43 1.51 4.23 -17.87
N LEU A 44 0.42 4.71 -17.27
CA LEU A 44 -0.64 3.88 -16.68
C LEU A 44 -1.45 3.13 -17.75
N THR A 45 -1.78 3.78 -18.88
CA THR A 45 -2.50 3.12 -19.99
C THR A 45 -1.65 2.06 -20.67
N GLY A 46 -0.32 2.20 -20.66
CA GLY A 46 0.59 1.12 -21.08
C GLY A 46 0.47 -0.16 -20.23
N TRP A 47 -0.15 -0.08 -19.05
CA TRP A 47 -0.46 -1.20 -18.16
C TRP A 47 -1.93 -1.61 -18.16
N GLY A 48 -2.79 -0.91 -18.93
CA GLY A 48 -4.22 -1.21 -19.04
C GLY A 48 -5.13 -0.35 -18.17
N ALA A 49 -4.59 0.58 -17.38
CA ALA A 49 -5.40 1.53 -16.61
C ALA A 49 -6.00 2.63 -17.49
N SER A 50 -7.23 3.04 -17.18
CA SER A 50 -7.89 4.18 -17.81
C SER A 50 -7.87 5.41 -16.90
N ARG A 51 -8.03 6.59 -17.49
CA ARG A 51 -8.01 7.86 -16.76
C ARG A 51 -9.22 8.01 -15.84
N GLU A 52 -10.36 7.47 -16.25
CA GLU A 52 -11.62 7.52 -15.51
C GLU A 52 -11.57 6.69 -14.23
N SER A 53 -10.69 5.68 -14.18
CA SER A 53 -10.47 4.83 -13.01
C SER A 53 -9.70 5.52 -11.88
N PHE A 54 -9.18 6.72 -12.11
CA PHE A 54 -8.34 7.45 -11.18
C PHE A 54 -8.88 8.86 -10.97
N ASN A 55 -9.10 9.24 -9.70
CA ASN A 55 -9.47 10.60 -9.34
C ASN A 55 -8.25 11.42 -8.89
N VAL A 56 -7.26 11.54 -9.79
CA VAL A 56 -6.02 12.26 -9.54
C VAL A 56 -6.27 13.75 -9.78
N PRO A 57 -6.10 14.64 -8.78
CA PRO A 57 -6.34 16.06 -8.98
C PRO A 57 -5.30 16.66 -9.96
N PRO A 58 -5.65 17.75 -10.65
CA PRO A 58 -4.69 18.49 -11.46
C PRO A 58 -3.50 18.94 -10.60
N LEU A 59 -2.29 18.66 -11.08
CA LEU A 59 -1.06 19.00 -10.38
C LEU A 59 -0.55 20.38 -10.80
N GLY A 60 0.00 21.11 -9.82
CA GLY A 60 0.78 22.31 -10.09
C GLY A 60 2.16 21.99 -10.69
N PRO A 61 2.91 23.00 -11.13
CA PRO A 61 4.28 22.81 -11.59
C PRO A 61 5.19 22.20 -10.52
N GLY A 62 6.18 21.41 -10.95
CA GLY A 62 7.23 20.86 -10.09
C GLY A 62 6.85 19.62 -9.29
N TRP A 63 5.60 19.17 -9.35
CA TRP A 63 5.22 17.86 -8.81
C TRP A 63 5.82 16.75 -9.66
N GLN A 64 6.30 15.71 -8.99
CA GLN A 64 6.73 14.47 -9.64
C GLN A 64 5.75 13.36 -9.28
N LEU A 65 5.51 12.47 -10.23
CA LEU A 65 4.63 11.32 -10.06
C LEU A 65 5.42 10.02 -10.08
N VAL A 66 4.97 9.06 -9.27
CA VAL A 66 5.41 7.67 -9.30
C VAL A 66 4.24 6.85 -9.80
N ALA A 67 4.26 6.46 -11.08
CA ALA A 67 3.32 5.49 -11.60
C ALA A 67 3.84 4.09 -11.28
N GLY A 68 3.01 3.21 -10.72
CA GLY A 68 3.37 1.84 -10.41
C GLY A 68 2.32 0.82 -10.81
N GLN A 69 2.76 -0.43 -11.01
CA GLN A 69 1.91 -1.60 -11.18
C GLN A 69 2.37 -2.67 -10.19
N LEU A 70 1.46 -3.11 -9.33
CA LEU A 70 1.63 -4.22 -8.42
C LEU A 70 1.01 -5.47 -9.03
N SER A 71 1.82 -6.49 -9.29
CA SER A 71 1.38 -7.83 -9.70
C SER A 71 1.55 -8.80 -8.54
N TYR A 72 0.55 -9.64 -8.28
CA TYR A 72 0.57 -10.59 -7.17
C TYR A 72 -0.37 -11.78 -7.44
N SER A 73 -0.20 -12.84 -6.66
CA SER A 73 -1.10 -13.99 -6.61
C SER A 73 -2.08 -13.83 -5.45
N VAL A 74 -3.36 -14.11 -5.69
CA VAL A 74 -4.39 -14.13 -4.64
C VAL A 74 -4.32 -15.48 -3.91
N PRO A 75 -4.00 -15.51 -2.60
CA PRO A 75 -3.97 -16.75 -1.84
C PRO A 75 -5.36 -17.41 -1.75
N ARG A 76 -5.44 -18.74 -1.77
CA ARG A 76 -6.72 -19.49 -1.77
C ARG A 76 -7.63 -19.18 -0.57
N ASN A 77 -7.04 -18.77 0.54
CA ASN A 77 -7.66 -18.47 1.83
C ASN A 77 -7.66 -16.95 2.11
N ALA A 78 -7.56 -16.11 1.09
CA ALA A 78 -7.54 -14.65 1.25
C ALA A 78 -8.91 -14.01 1.44
N ARG A 79 -9.99 -14.73 1.12
CA ARG A 79 -11.34 -14.22 1.30
C ARG A 79 -11.59 -13.85 2.77
N ASP A 80 -12.05 -12.62 2.98
CA ASP A 80 -12.32 -12.04 4.30
C ASP A 80 -11.11 -12.05 5.25
N ALA A 81 -9.88 -12.14 4.74
CA ALA A 81 -8.68 -12.18 5.59
C ALA A 81 -8.23 -10.79 6.08
N GLY A 82 -8.61 -9.73 5.36
CA GLY A 82 -8.18 -8.36 5.62
C GLY A 82 -7.92 -7.60 4.32
N GLU A 83 -6.90 -6.76 4.34
CA GLU A 83 -6.53 -5.91 3.22
C GLU A 83 -5.02 -5.74 3.10
N TYR A 84 -4.55 -5.51 1.87
CA TYR A 84 -3.20 -5.04 1.63
C TYR A 84 -3.16 -3.52 1.49
N TRP A 85 -2.02 -2.95 1.85
CA TRP A 85 -1.71 -1.54 1.70
C TRP A 85 -0.45 -1.37 0.87
N ILE A 86 -0.53 -0.56 -0.18
CA ILE A 86 0.66 -0.06 -0.89
C ILE A 86 1.10 1.23 -0.20
N VAL A 87 2.35 1.24 0.24
CA VAL A 87 3.00 2.41 0.84
C VAL A 87 4.20 2.80 -0.01
N VAL A 88 4.31 4.08 -0.35
CA VAL A 88 5.38 4.64 -1.19
C VAL A 88 6.15 5.69 -0.41
N GLU A 89 7.47 5.54 -0.34
CA GLU A 89 8.35 6.33 0.53
C GLU A 89 9.61 6.79 -0.22
N ASP A 90 10.06 8.03 0.04
CA ASP A 90 11.39 8.54 -0.34
C ASP A 90 12.36 8.31 0.82
N LEU A 91 13.38 7.49 0.57
CA LEU A 91 14.43 7.13 1.52
C LEU A 91 15.27 8.32 1.97
N ARG A 92 15.49 9.31 1.09
CA ARG A 92 16.38 10.44 1.39
C ARG A 92 15.74 11.41 2.38
N SER A 93 14.47 11.74 2.14
CA SER A 93 13.73 12.73 2.94
C SER A 93 12.89 12.11 4.05
N ARG A 94 12.77 10.78 4.08
CA ARG A 94 11.82 10.04 4.93
C ARG A 94 10.39 10.56 4.75
N TYR A 95 10.07 10.94 3.51
CA TYR A 95 8.73 11.35 3.13
C TYR A 95 7.93 10.11 2.70
N ARG A 96 6.74 9.95 3.27
CA ARG A 96 5.75 9.00 2.79
C ARG A 96 4.74 9.76 1.94
N ALA A 97 4.39 9.21 0.77
CA ALA A 97 3.39 9.80 -0.09
C ALA A 97 2.05 9.91 0.65
N ALA A 98 1.63 11.15 0.91
CA ALA A 98 0.32 11.46 1.48
C ALA A 98 -0.82 11.22 0.48
N SER A 99 -0.47 11.33 -0.80
CA SER A 99 -1.38 11.40 -1.93
C SER A 99 -1.03 10.28 -2.88
N ILE A 100 -1.74 9.16 -2.73
CA ILE A 100 -1.60 7.97 -3.55
C ILE A 100 -2.99 7.46 -3.95
N TRP A 101 -3.14 7.13 -5.23
CA TRP A 101 -4.37 6.60 -5.81
C TRP A 101 -4.07 5.25 -6.43
N GLY A 102 -5.06 4.36 -6.42
CA GLY A 102 -4.94 3.06 -7.06
C GLY A 102 -6.23 2.65 -7.75
N THR A 103 -6.09 1.73 -8.70
CA THR A 103 -7.18 1.04 -9.38
C THR A 103 -6.77 -0.40 -9.71
N GLY A 104 -7.74 -1.23 -10.06
CA GLY A 104 -7.49 -2.59 -10.52
C GLY A 104 -8.70 -3.15 -11.28
N PRO A 105 -8.67 -4.43 -11.64
CA PRO A 105 -9.75 -5.09 -12.37
C PRO A 105 -11.12 -5.04 -11.66
N ASP A 106 -11.11 -4.95 -10.33
CA ASP A 106 -12.31 -4.80 -9.50
C ASP A 106 -12.21 -3.50 -8.67
N PRO A 107 -12.74 -2.37 -9.16
CA PRO A 107 -12.56 -1.07 -8.51
C PRO A 107 -13.23 -0.97 -7.14
N ASP A 108 -14.26 -1.80 -6.86
CA ASP A 108 -14.92 -1.82 -5.55
C ASP A 108 -14.04 -2.45 -4.46
N ARG A 109 -12.94 -3.09 -4.86
CA ARG A 109 -12.00 -3.79 -3.96
C ARG A 109 -10.63 -3.13 -3.91
N VAL A 110 -10.45 -2.01 -4.60
CA VAL A 110 -9.27 -1.17 -4.53
C VAL A 110 -9.69 0.22 -4.04
N GLY A 111 -9.32 0.52 -2.81
CA GLY A 111 -9.63 1.77 -2.15
C GLY A 111 -8.42 2.67 -2.02
N GLN A 112 -8.69 3.85 -1.47
CA GLN A 112 -7.68 4.86 -1.17
C GLN A 112 -8.02 5.45 0.18
N GLY A 113 -6.99 5.78 0.96
CA GLY A 113 -7.19 6.54 2.17
C GLY A 113 -6.18 6.18 3.23
N TRP A 114 -6.57 6.47 4.46
CA TRP A 114 -5.76 6.30 5.64
C TRP A 114 -6.65 6.32 6.87
N ASP A 115 -6.51 5.31 7.72
CA ASP A 115 -7.24 5.22 8.99
C ASP A 115 -6.30 5.15 10.20
N GLY A 116 -4.99 5.33 9.99
CA GLY A 116 -3.98 5.30 11.05
C GLY A 116 -3.54 3.89 11.49
N ALA A 117 -4.24 2.83 11.09
CA ALA A 117 -3.94 1.47 11.54
C ALA A 117 -2.55 0.99 11.10
N VAL A 118 -2.14 1.34 9.87
CA VAL A 118 -0.79 1.07 9.39
C VAL A 118 0.24 1.79 10.27
N SER A 119 0.10 3.09 10.56
CA SER A 119 1.06 3.78 11.45
C SER A 119 1.11 3.22 12.87
N ALA A 120 0.00 2.71 13.39
CA ALA A 120 -0.02 2.11 14.72
C ALA A 120 0.77 0.79 14.78
N GLY A 121 0.78 0.00 13.69
CA GLY A 121 1.44 -1.31 13.65
C GLY A 121 2.84 -1.34 13.03
N ILE A 122 3.23 -0.32 12.24
CA ILE A 122 4.55 -0.31 11.58
C ILE A 122 5.73 -0.09 12.52
N GLY A 123 5.51 0.20 13.81
CA GLY A 123 6.59 0.28 14.80
C GLY A 123 7.42 -1.01 14.92
N ASP A 124 6.82 -2.15 14.57
CA ASP A 124 7.48 -3.45 14.52
C ASP A 124 8.42 -3.61 13.31
N TYR A 125 8.39 -2.65 12.38
CA TYR A 125 9.20 -2.62 11.16
C TYR A 125 10.06 -1.35 11.17
N PRO A 126 11.29 -1.38 11.72
CA PRO A 126 12.13 -0.19 11.86
C PRO A 126 12.39 0.57 10.56
N TRP A 127 12.34 -0.13 9.43
CA TRP A 127 12.49 0.46 8.12
C TRP A 127 11.22 1.18 7.60
N LEU A 128 10.08 1.03 8.28
CA LEU A 128 8.80 1.72 8.07
C LEU A 128 8.48 2.76 9.17
N SER A 129 9.25 2.84 10.26
CA SER A 129 8.87 3.61 11.47
C SER A 129 9.33 5.08 11.50
N ASP A 130 10.26 5.50 10.65
CA ASP A 130 10.96 6.80 10.75
C ASP A 130 10.39 7.95 9.91
N TYR A 131 9.10 7.89 9.51
CA TYR A 131 8.56 8.80 8.49
C TYR A 131 7.86 10.01 9.07
N ARG A 132 8.07 11.16 8.41
CA ARG A 132 7.67 12.49 8.90
C ARG A 132 6.21 12.87 8.63
N SER A 133 5.46 12.09 7.85
CA SER A 133 4.09 12.48 7.46
C SER A 133 3.04 11.94 8.43
N THR A 134 2.34 12.86 9.12
CA THR A 134 1.12 12.53 9.88
C THR A 134 -0.08 12.31 8.94
N ASP A 135 -0.04 12.90 7.75
CA ASP A 135 -0.99 12.69 6.66
C ASP A 135 -0.38 11.66 5.72
N SER A 136 -0.51 10.39 6.06
CA SER A 136 -0.05 9.29 5.20
C SER A 136 -1.22 8.84 4.34
N GLY A 137 -1.01 8.57 3.05
CA GLY A 137 -2.01 7.94 2.20
C GLY A 137 -1.58 6.51 1.88
N GLY A 138 -2.53 5.67 1.48
CA GLY A 138 -2.27 4.34 0.97
C GLY A 138 -3.29 3.94 -0.10
N VAL A 139 -2.88 3.06 -0.99
CA VAL A 139 -3.82 2.26 -1.78
C VAL A 139 -4.17 1.05 -0.95
N THR A 140 -5.45 0.89 -0.65
CA THR A 140 -5.96 -0.31 0.02
C THR A 140 -6.50 -1.27 -1.00
N MET A 141 -6.37 -2.56 -0.75
CA MET A 141 -6.99 -3.58 -1.57
C MET A 141 -7.49 -4.72 -0.70
N ALA A 142 -8.69 -5.22 -0.96
CA ALA A 142 -9.16 -6.41 -0.27
C ALA A 142 -8.15 -7.55 -0.49
N ALA A 143 -7.95 -8.39 0.51
CA ALA A 143 -6.98 -9.48 0.43
C ALA A 143 -7.23 -10.46 -0.74
N ASP A 144 -8.48 -10.56 -1.18
CA ASP A 144 -8.94 -11.35 -2.32
C ASP A 144 -9.19 -10.51 -3.60
N ALA A 145 -8.78 -9.25 -3.64
CA ALA A 145 -8.88 -8.41 -4.83
C ALA A 145 -8.02 -9.01 -5.98
N PRO A 146 -8.54 -9.09 -7.21
CA PRO A 146 -7.77 -9.53 -8.36
C PRO A 146 -6.70 -8.48 -8.74
N GLY A 147 -5.50 -8.95 -9.11
CA GLY A 147 -4.44 -8.12 -9.67
C GLY A 147 -4.41 -8.13 -11.21
N PRO A 148 -3.55 -7.31 -11.85
CA PRO A 148 -2.65 -6.35 -11.21
C PRO A 148 -3.39 -5.12 -10.64
N VAL A 149 -2.72 -4.36 -9.76
CA VAL A 149 -3.21 -3.07 -9.24
C VAL A 149 -2.26 -1.98 -9.69
N GLU A 150 -2.76 -1.02 -10.45
CA GLU A 150 -2.03 0.18 -10.82
C GLU A 150 -2.20 1.24 -9.74
N PHE A 151 -1.14 2.03 -9.51
CA PHE A 151 -1.19 3.15 -8.59
C PHE A 151 -0.39 4.34 -9.09
N VAL A 152 -0.71 5.51 -8.55
CA VAL A 152 0.07 6.73 -8.73
C VAL A 152 0.27 7.41 -7.39
N ALA A 153 1.52 7.67 -7.03
CA ALA A 153 1.88 8.45 -5.86
C ALA A 153 2.43 9.82 -6.27
N MET A 154 2.08 10.86 -5.51
CA MET A 154 2.55 12.22 -5.71
C MET A 154 3.73 12.54 -4.79
N ILE A 155 4.76 13.17 -5.38
CA ILE A 155 5.94 13.67 -4.68
C ILE A 155 5.94 15.20 -4.79
N PRO A 156 5.96 15.92 -3.66
CA PRO A 156 5.86 17.37 -3.67
C PRO A 156 7.14 18.02 -4.23
N PRO A 157 7.02 19.24 -4.81
CA PRO A 157 8.16 19.97 -5.37
C PRO A 157 9.30 20.23 -4.38
N SER A 158 9.02 20.25 -3.08
CA SER A 158 10.03 20.49 -2.03
C SER A 158 11.05 19.36 -1.86
N ILE A 159 10.74 18.15 -2.35
CA ILE A 159 11.65 16.98 -2.29
C ILE A 159 11.91 16.35 -3.66
N ALA A 160 11.11 16.69 -4.67
CA ALA A 160 11.34 16.31 -6.06
C ALA A 160 12.52 17.09 -6.68
N PRO A 161 13.19 16.53 -7.72
CA PRO A 161 12.99 15.19 -8.23
C PRO A 161 13.67 14.12 -7.34
N ILE A 162 13.08 12.93 -7.33
CA ILE A 162 13.64 11.72 -6.72
C ILE A 162 13.93 10.68 -7.81
N ALA A 163 14.95 9.86 -7.60
CA ALA A 163 15.23 8.72 -8.47
C ALA A 163 14.48 7.46 -7.98
N ALA A 164 14.32 6.47 -8.85
CA ALA A 164 13.73 5.19 -8.46
C ALA A 164 14.55 4.47 -7.37
N SER A 165 15.87 4.69 -7.33
CA SER A 165 16.75 4.17 -6.27
C SER A 165 16.52 4.82 -4.91
N ASP A 166 15.87 5.97 -4.87
CA ASP A 166 15.49 6.67 -3.63
C ASP A 166 14.12 6.21 -3.14
N LEU A 167 13.42 5.38 -3.92
CA LEU A 167 12.05 4.95 -3.62
C LEU A 167 12.05 3.64 -2.86
N THR A 168 11.26 3.57 -1.80
CA THR A 168 10.78 2.32 -1.24
C THR A 168 9.31 2.14 -1.57
N VAL A 169 8.96 0.96 -2.07
CA VAL A 169 7.56 0.54 -2.20
C VAL A 169 7.35 -0.69 -1.35
N SER A 170 6.32 -0.64 -0.52
CA SER A 170 6.04 -1.65 0.48
C SER A 170 4.62 -2.16 0.33
N LEU A 171 4.47 -3.47 0.53
CA LEU A 171 3.17 -4.12 0.69
C LEU A 171 2.99 -4.49 2.15
N VAL A 172 1.95 -4.00 2.78
CA VAL A 172 1.63 -4.26 4.19
C VAL A 172 0.31 -5.02 4.25
N PHE A 173 0.24 -6.09 5.04
CA PHE A 173 -1.00 -6.81 5.27
C PHE A 173 -1.60 -6.43 6.63
N LEU A 174 -2.83 -5.93 6.58
CA LEU A 174 -3.68 -5.68 7.74
C LEU A 174 -4.77 -6.74 7.82
N GLY A 175 -4.87 -7.41 8.97
CA GLY A 175 -6.04 -8.25 9.21
C GLY A 175 -7.28 -7.43 9.54
N ASN A 176 -8.44 -8.09 9.61
CA ASN A 176 -9.71 -7.45 9.96
C ASN A 176 -9.72 -6.75 11.33
N ASN A 177 -8.80 -7.11 12.22
CA ASN A 177 -8.59 -6.47 13.52
C ASN A 177 -7.73 -5.20 13.43
N ARG A 178 -7.42 -4.72 12.23
CA ARG A 178 -6.55 -3.57 11.93
C ARG A 178 -5.10 -3.74 12.41
N HIS A 179 -4.66 -4.96 12.72
CA HIS A 179 -3.29 -5.23 13.12
C HIS A 179 -2.42 -5.46 11.88
N VAL A 180 -1.22 -4.84 11.86
CA VAL A 180 -0.19 -5.12 10.85
C VAL A 180 0.43 -6.47 11.19
N TYR A 181 0.27 -7.46 10.33
CA TYR A 181 0.84 -8.77 10.58
C TYR A 181 2.14 -9.04 9.85
N TRP A 182 2.28 -8.49 8.65
CA TRP A 182 3.54 -8.51 7.91
C TRP A 182 3.63 -7.29 7.01
N ALA A 183 4.88 -6.90 6.73
CA ALA A 183 5.21 -5.93 5.72
C ALA A 183 6.38 -6.45 4.88
N GLN A 184 6.28 -6.27 3.57
CA GLN A 184 7.30 -6.68 2.61
C GLN A 184 7.76 -5.46 1.83
N ARG A 185 9.08 -5.26 1.75
CA ARG A 185 9.69 -4.32 0.81
C ARG A 185 9.70 -4.95 -0.58
N LEU A 186 9.07 -4.30 -1.56
CA LEU A 186 9.01 -4.74 -2.95
C LEU A 186 10.04 -4.02 -3.83
N LEU A 187 10.39 -2.79 -3.46
CA LEU A 187 11.42 -1.97 -4.07
C LEU A 187 12.14 -1.20 -2.96
N GLY A 188 13.46 -1.05 -3.08
CA GLY A 188 14.31 -0.21 -2.22
C GLY A 188 15.52 -0.93 -1.67
#